data_AF-A0A2P5FW36-F1
#
_entry.id   AF-A0A2P5FW36-F1
#
_cell.length_a   1.000
_cell.length_b   1.000
_cell.length_c   1.000
_cell.angle_alpha   90.00
_cell.angle_beta   90.00
_cell.angle_gamma   90.00
#
_symmetry.space_group_name_H-M   'P 1'
#
loop_
_entity.id
_entity.type
_entity.pdbx_description
1 polymer ?
#
loop_
_entity_poly.entity_id
_entity_poly.type
_entity_poly.pdbx_seq_one_letter_code
_entity_poly.pdbx_strand_id
1 'polypeptide(L)'
;MSSKDFCYREETSNQNEKYCDQRYVAQYPCNPNKRYNGRGPLQLTWNYNYGEAGKANNFNGLESPEIVANDPVISFKAALWFWMQTVRPVLGQGFGATIQKINGDVECGGKEPVKVRARVDLYRNYCQQFGVGTGSNNLYC
;
A
#
# COMPACT_ATOMS: atom_id res chain seq x y z
N MET A 1 -0.98 8.40 5.44
CA MET A 1 -1.68 7.36 6.21
C MET A 1 -2.73 6.75 5.30
N SER A 2 -2.75 5.42 5.15
CA SER A 2 -3.57 4.72 4.15
C SER A 2 -5.07 4.83 4.42
N SER A 3 -5.87 5.14 3.39
CA SER A 3 -7.35 5.25 3.30
C SER A 3 -8.15 5.98 4.41
N LYS A 4 -7.56 6.29 5.58
CA LYS A 4 -8.15 6.92 6.78
C LYS A 4 -9.53 6.34 7.11
N ASP A 5 -9.54 5.16 7.74
CA ASP A 5 -10.75 4.42 8.09
C ASP A 5 -11.67 4.18 6.88
N PHE A 6 -11.05 3.80 5.75
CA PHE A 6 -11.71 3.55 4.46
C PHE A 6 -12.47 4.75 3.85
N CYS A 7 -12.27 5.97 4.36
CA CYS A 7 -12.90 7.18 3.83
C CYS A 7 -12.40 7.54 2.42
N TYR A 8 -11.13 7.25 2.10
CA TYR A 8 -10.50 7.63 0.84
C TYR A 8 -10.20 6.43 -0.05
N ARG A 9 -10.70 6.49 -1.29
CA ARG A 9 -10.44 5.51 -2.36
C ARG A 9 -9.18 5.83 -3.16
N GLU A 10 -8.81 7.10 -3.23
CA GLU A 10 -7.64 7.61 -3.95
C GLU A 10 -6.83 8.56 -3.07
N GLU A 11 -5.54 8.69 -3.39
CA GLU A 11 -4.65 9.66 -2.81
C GLU A 11 -5.15 11.09 -3.08
N THR A 12 -5.21 11.91 -2.03
CA THR A 12 -5.65 13.31 -2.13
C THR A 12 -4.50 14.29 -2.34
N SER A 13 -3.26 13.90 -2.05
CA SER A 13 -2.05 14.70 -2.24
C SER A 13 -1.49 14.59 -3.67
N ASN A 14 -0.66 15.56 -4.04
CA ASN A 14 0.21 15.51 -5.23
C ASN A 14 -0.52 15.11 -6.53
N GLN A 15 -1.57 15.86 -6.87
CA GLN A 15 -2.41 15.63 -8.06
C GLN A 15 -1.67 15.79 -9.41
N ASN A 16 -0.43 16.28 -9.40
CA ASN A 16 0.37 16.43 -10.61
C ASN A 16 1.38 15.30 -10.82
N GLU A 17 1.64 14.49 -9.80
CA GLU A 17 2.60 13.38 -9.90
C GLU A 17 1.96 12.23 -10.68
N LYS A 18 2.69 11.70 -11.67
CA LYS A 18 2.23 10.56 -12.49
C LYS A 18 2.54 9.23 -11.83
N TYR A 19 3.48 9.20 -10.89
CA TYR A 19 3.96 7.97 -10.24
C TYR A 19 4.42 6.95 -11.30
N CYS A 20 5.16 7.45 -12.29
CA CYS A 20 5.76 6.65 -13.35
C CYS A 20 7.26 6.51 -13.10
N ASP A 21 7.68 5.37 -12.58
CA ASP A 21 9.09 5.09 -12.33
C ASP A 21 9.78 4.69 -13.64
N GLN A 22 10.67 5.56 -14.11
CA GLN A 22 11.42 5.38 -15.36
C GLN A 22 12.31 4.13 -15.36
N ARG A 23 12.67 3.59 -14.18
CA ARG A 23 13.47 2.36 -14.10
C ARG A 23 12.70 1.12 -14.56
N TYR A 24 11.37 1.16 -14.53
CA TYR A 24 10.51 0.02 -14.82
C TYR A 24 9.75 0.12 -16.15
N VAL A 25 9.87 1.23 -16.89
CA VAL A 25 9.07 1.47 -18.10
C VAL A 25 9.28 0.45 -19.22
N ALA A 26 10.45 -0.21 -19.26
CA ALA A 26 10.71 -1.29 -20.22
C ALA A 26 9.80 -2.52 -19.99
N GLN A 27 9.39 -2.77 -18.74
CA GLN A 27 8.52 -3.90 -18.35
C GLN A 27 7.07 -3.47 -18.10
N TYR A 28 6.91 -2.26 -17.59
CA TYR A 28 5.65 -1.65 -17.16
C TYR A 28 5.52 -0.25 -17.76
N PRO A 29 5.29 -0.14 -19.08
CA PRO A 29 5.24 1.14 -19.77
C PRO A 29 4.13 2.01 -19.19
N CYS A 30 4.45 3.28 -18.98
CA CYS A 30 3.48 4.23 -18.47
C CYS A 30 2.61 4.76 -19.61
N ASN A 31 1.29 4.65 -19.49
CA ASN A 31 0.39 5.35 -20.39
C ASN A 31 0.48 6.87 -20.09
N PRO A 32 0.74 7.72 -21.10
CA PRO A 32 0.92 9.17 -20.91
C PRO A 32 -0.34 9.86 -20.38
N ASN A 33 -1.52 9.27 -20.57
CA ASN A 33 -2.81 9.80 -20.12
C ASN A 33 -3.26 9.24 -18.77
N LYS A 34 -2.44 8.40 -18.12
CA LYS A 34 -2.79 7.74 -16.86
C LYS A 34 -1.85 8.17 -15.73
N ARG A 35 -2.32 7.91 -14.51
CA ARG A 35 -1.60 8.20 -13.26
C ARG A 35 -1.67 6.99 -12.34
N TYR A 36 -0.54 6.67 -11.73
CA TYR A 36 -0.39 5.51 -10.85
C TYR A 36 -0.29 5.94 -9.38
N ASN A 37 -1.04 6.97 -8.99
CA ASN A 37 -1.16 7.45 -7.61
C ASN A 37 -1.85 6.41 -6.71
N GLY A 38 -1.79 6.63 -5.39
CA GLY A 38 -2.34 5.70 -4.41
C GLY A 38 -3.83 5.41 -4.62
N ARG A 39 -4.21 4.12 -4.73
CA ARG A 39 -5.62 3.67 -4.75
C ARG A 39 -5.88 2.49 -3.83
N GLY A 40 -7.10 2.41 -3.32
CA GLY A 40 -7.59 1.28 -2.52
C GLY A 40 -7.03 1.21 -1.10
N PRO A 41 -7.30 0.10 -0.38
CA PRO A 41 -7.06 -0.04 1.07
C PRO A 41 -5.60 0.17 1.52
N LEU A 42 -4.64 -0.25 0.70
CA LEU A 42 -3.19 -0.09 0.95
C LEU A 42 -2.53 0.94 0.02
N GLN A 43 -3.32 1.77 -0.68
CA GLN A 43 -2.83 2.85 -1.54
C GLN A 43 -1.77 2.37 -2.56
N LEU A 44 -2.15 1.40 -3.40
CA LEU A 44 -1.29 0.87 -4.47
C LEU A 44 -0.78 2.04 -5.33
N THR A 45 0.54 2.17 -5.46
CA THR A 45 1.22 3.30 -6.11
C THR A 45 2.31 2.78 -7.04
N TRP A 46 2.62 3.51 -8.12
CA TRP A 46 3.63 3.22 -9.15
C TRP A 46 3.23 2.25 -10.26
N ASN A 47 3.63 2.57 -11.50
CA ASN A 47 3.37 1.78 -12.71
C ASN A 47 3.70 0.29 -12.58
N TYR A 48 4.84 -0.05 -11.97
CA TYR A 48 5.24 -1.45 -11.82
C TYR A 48 4.31 -2.24 -10.88
N ASN A 49 3.83 -1.63 -9.79
CA ASN A 49 2.88 -2.27 -8.88
C ASN A 49 1.52 -2.46 -9.53
N TYR A 50 1.02 -1.46 -10.26
CA TYR A 50 -0.22 -1.59 -11.02
C TYR A 50 -0.14 -2.66 -12.10
N GLY A 51 0.98 -2.71 -12.83
CA GLY A 51 1.22 -3.72 -13.86
C GLY A 51 1.28 -5.14 -13.30
N GLU A 52 2.06 -5.37 -12.24
CA GLU A 52 2.18 -6.69 -11.59
C GLU A 52 0.87 -7.12 -10.92
N ALA A 53 0.21 -6.23 -10.18
CA ALA A 53 -1.08 -6.52 -9.56
C ALA A 53 -2.14 -6.85 -10.61
N GLY A 54 -2.13 -6.12 -11.73
CA GLY A 54 -3.00 -6.34 -12.89
C GLY A 54 -2.83 -7.74 -13.48
N LYS A 55 -1.58 -8.13 -13.76
CA LYS A 55 -1.24 -9.47 -14.24
C LYS A 55 -1.72 -10.57 -13.29
N ALA A 56 -1.49 -10.40 -11.98
CA ALA A 56 -1.85 -11.41 -10.98
C ALA A 56 -3.36 -11.54 -10.74
N ASN A 57 -4.15 -10.49 -11.02
CA ASN A 57 -5.57 -10.43 -10.68
C ASN A 57 -6.51 -10.24 -11.88
N ASN A 58 -5.98 -10.39 -13.11
CA ASN A 58 -6.71 -10.28 -14.37
C ASN A 58 -7.41 -8.92 -14.57
N PHE A 59 -6.68 -7.82 -14.36
CA PHE A 59 -7.13 -6.47 -14.73
C PHE A 59 -6.01 -5.69 -15.43
N ASN A 60 -6.37 -4.70 -16.25
CA ASN A 60 -5.36 -3.88 -16.93
C ASN A 60 -4.92 -2.69 -16.06
N GLY A 61 -3.90 -2.91 -15.23
CA GLY A 61 -3.40 -1.88 -14.33
C GLY A 61 -2.66 -0.72 -15.01
N LEU A 62 -2.15 -0.90 -16.24
CA LEU A 62 -1.42 0.14 -16.97
C LEU A 62 -2.36 1.08 -17.76
N GLU A 63 -3.38 0.51 -18.40
CA GLU A 63 -4.35 1.27 -19.20
C GLU A 63 -5.61 1.68 -18.41
N SER A 64 -5.87 1.06 -17.25
CA SER A 64 -7.04 1.36 -16.44
C SER A 64 -6.75 1.32 -14.93
N PRO A 65 -5.71 2.01 -14.42
CA PRO A 65 -5.38 2.01 -12.99
C PRO A 65 -6.53 2.48 -12.08
N GLU A 66 -7.42 3.33 -12.57
CA GLU A 66 -8.62 3.79 -11.88
C GLU A 66 -9.57 2.67 -11.43
N ILE A 67 -9.49 1.48 -12.04
CA ILE A 67 -10.29 0.33 -11.65
C ILE A 67 -10.04 -0.10 -10.19
N VAL A 68 -8.82 0.13 -9.68
CA VAL A 68 -8.46 -0.16 -8.27
C VAL A 68 -9.22 0.76 -7.31
N ALA A 69 -9.63 1.95 -7.75
CA ALA A 69 -10.52 2.81 -6.97
C ALA A 69 -12.00 2.45 -7.19
N ASN A 70 -12.39 2.06 -8.40
CA ASN A 70 -13.79 1.93 -8.85
C ASN A 70 -14.45 0.58 -8.60
N ASP A 71 -13.69 -0.51 -8.56
CA ASP A 71 -14.21 -1.84 -8.27
C ASP A 71 -13.71 -2.30 -6.90
N PRO A 72 -14.59 -2.51 -5.91
CA PRO A 72 -14.18 -2.89 -4.55
C PRO A 72 -13.50 -4.27 -4.50
N VAL A 73 -13.90 -5.22 -5.36
CA VAL A 73 -13.26 -6.54 -5.42
C VAL A 73 -11.84 -6.42 -5.94
N ILE A 74 -11.62 -5.66 -7.00
CA ILE A 74 -10.27 -5.41 -7.54
C ILE A 74 -9.45 -4.58 -6.54
N SER A 75 -10.07 -3.63 -5.84
CA SER A 75 -9.42 -2.81 -4.82
C SER A 75 -8.80 -3.67 -3.71
N PHE A 76 -9.58 -4.59 -3.15
CA PHE A 76 -9.09 -5.51 -2.11
C PHE A 76 -8.12 -6.55 -2.67
N LYS A 77 -8.34 -7.07 -3.88
CA LYS A 77 -7.40 -7.98 -4.55
C LYS A 77 -6.02 -7.34 -4.71
N ALA A 78 -5.96 -6.08 -5.15
CA ALA A 78 -4.71 -5.33 -5.28
C ALA A 78 -4.01 -5.13 -3.92
N ALA A 79 -4.76 -4.77 -2.87
CA ALA A 79 -4.21 -4.62 -1.53
C ALA A 79 -3.67 -5.96 -0.98
N LEU A 80 -4.42 -7.04 -1.12
CA LEU A 80 -4.00 -8.38 -0.68
C LEU A 80 -2.81 -8.89 -1.51
N TRP A 81 -2.79 -8.64 -2.82
CA TRP A 81 -1.63 -8.94 -3.65
C TRP A 81 -0.37 -8.26 -3.11
N PHE A 82 -0.42 -6.95 -2.85
CA PHE A 82 0.72 -6.22 -2.32
C PHE A 82 1.14 -6.76 -0.95
N TRP A 83 0.16 -7.05 -0.09
CA TRP A 83 0.42 -7.65 1.22
C TRP A 83 1.16 -8.99 1.08
N MET A 84 0.66 -9.90 0.24
CA MET A 84 1.21 -11.24 0.09
C MET A 84 2.62 -11.23 -0.49
N GLN A 85 2.90 -10.35 -1.46
CA GLN A 85 4.20 -10.30 -2.14
C GLN A 85 5.24 -9.51 -1.36
N THR A 86 4.87 -8.39 -0.73
CA THR A 86 5.83 -7.42 -0.17
C THR A 86 5.89 -7.47 1.35
N VAL A 87 4.76 -7.67 2.02
CA VAL A 87 4.63 -7.48 3.47
C VAL A 87 4.67 -8.80 4.24
N ARG A 88 3.94 -9.82 3.78
CA ARG A 88 3.86 -11.13 4.42
C ARG A 88 5.24 -11.77 4.67
N PRO A 89 6.23 -11.68 3.77
CA PRO A 89 7.55 -12.29 4.02
C PRO A 89 8.26 -11.78 5.28
N VAL A 90 7.93 -10.58 5.78
CA VAL A 90 8.53 -10.01 6.99
C VAL A 90 7.63 -10.08 8.22
N LEU A 91 6.46 -10.73 8.13
CA LEU A 91 5.48 -10.75 9.23
C LEU A 91 6.07 -11.30 10.55
N GLY A 92 6.94 -12.31 10.47
CA GLY A 92 7.62 -12.89 11.63
C GLY A 92 8.63 -11.96 12.32
N GLN A 93 9.00 -10.83 11.70
CA GLN A 93 9.93 -9.84 12.27
C GLN A 93 9.22 -8.82 13.17
N GLY A 94 7.89 -8.85 13.24
CA GLY A 94 7.05 -7.94 14.03
C GLY A 94 6.35 -6.87 13.19
N PHE A 95 5.39 -6.17 13.79
CA PHE A 95 4.55 -5.20 13.09
C PHE A 95 5.34 -4.02 12.52
N GLY A 96 6.40 -3.57 13.19
CA GLY A 96 7.27 -2.50 12.71
C GLY A 96 7.93 -2.81 11.36
N ALA A 97 8.29 -4.08 11.12
CA ALA A 97 8.82 -4.52 9.83
C ALA A 97 7.79 -4.40 8.70
N THR A 98 6.51 -4.56 9.00
CA THR A 98 5.44 -4.36 8.01
C THR A 98 5.31 -2.88 7.63
N ILE A 99 5.44 -1.96 8.59
CA ILE A 99 5.46 -0.52 8.34
C ILE A 99 6.64 -0.15 7.46
N GLN A 100 7.83 -0.71 7.77
CA GLN A 100 9.05 -0.52 6.97
C GLN A 100 8.84 -0.94 5.50
N LYS A 101 8.15 -2.06 5.25
CA LYS A 101 7.87 -2.52 3.88
C LYS A 101 6.81 -1.72 3.15
N ILE A 102 5.84 -1.15 3.87
CA ILE A 102 4.77 -0.37 3.26
C ILE A 102 5.25 1.03 2.89
N ASN A 103 5.96 1.73 3.78
CA ASN A 103 6.36 3.12 3.55
C ASN A 103 7.58 3.55 4.38
N GLY A 104 8.53 2.63 4.61
CA GLY A 104 9.62 2.86 5.57
C GLY A 104 10.56 4.00 5.21
N ASP A 105 10.76 4.26 3.92
CA ASP A 105 11.60 5.37 3.45
C ASP A 105 11.03 6.74 3.85
N VAL A 106 9.72 6.82 4.07
CA VAL A 106 9.02 8.03 4.48
C VAL A 106 8.73 8.03 5.98
N GLU A 107 8.33 6.89 6.54
CA GLU A 107 7.76 6.86 7.90
C GLU A 107 8.75 6.49 9.00
N CYS A 108 9.66 5.55 8.73
CA CYS A 108 10.52 4.93 9.72
C CYS A 108 11.83 5.70 9.95
N GLY A 109 12.61 5.32 10.96
CA GLY A 109 13.87 5.96 11.32
C GLY A 109 13.67 7.34 11.96
N GLY A 110 12.51 7.56 12.60
CA GLY A 110 12.15 8.83 13.22
C GLY A 110 11.68 9.94 12.27
N LYS A 111 11.46 9.64 10.98
CA LYS A 111 11.03 10.62 9.98
C LYS A 111 9.58 11.09 10.18
N GLU A 112 8.65 10.17 10.42
CA GLU A 112 7.23 10.50 10.67
C GLU A 112 6.68 9.74 11.87
N PRO A 113 7.15 10.05 13.10
CA PRO A 113 6.80 9.28 14.29
C PRO A 113 5.30 9.28 14.60
N VAL A 114 4.58 10.34 14.21
CA VAL A 114 3.12 10.44 14.39
C VAL A 114 2.39 9.44 13.48
N LYS A 115 2.84 9.26 12.23
CA LYS A 115 2.22 8.30 11.29
C LYS A 115 2.48 6.86 11.72
N VAL A 116 3.70 6.56 12.17
CA VAL A 116 4.06 5.23 12.71
C VAL A 116 3.20 4.92 13.93
N ARG A 117 3.10 5.85 14.90
CA ARG A 117 2.26 5.67 16.09
C ARG A 117 0.81 5.38 15.73
N ALA A 118 0.23 6.14 14.79
CA ALA A 118 -1.16 5.94 14.38
C ALA A 118 -1.40 4.55 13.74
N ARG A 119 -0.41 3.97 13.03
CA ARG A 119 -0.48 2.57 12.55
C ARG A 119 -0.44 1.56 13.70
N VAL A 120 0.45 1.78 14.67
CA VAL A 120 0.59 0.91 15.85
C VAL A 120 -0.68 0.93 16.70
N ASP A 121 -1.31 2.09 16.86
CA ASP A 121 -2.54 2.22 17.65
C ASP A 121 -3.70 1.45 16.99
N LEU A 122 -3.84 1.53 15.66
CA LEU A 122 -4.81 0.72 14.91
C LEU A 122 -4.52 -0.79 15.05
N TYR A 123 -3.25 -1.20 14.92
CA TYR A 123 -2.86 -2.60 15.09
C TYR A 123 -3.21 -3.13 16.49
N ARG A 124 -2.86 -2.38 17.54
CA ARG A 124 -3.19 -2.73 18.92
C ARG A 124 -4.69 -2.86 19.14
N ASN A 125 -5.46 -1.92 18.60
CA ASN A 125 -6.92 -1.93 18.70
C ASN A 125 -7.49 -3.20 18.05
N TYR A 126 -7.06 -3.55 16.82
CA TYR A 126 -7.52 -4.78 16.18
C TYR A 126 -7.06 -6.05 16.91
N CYS A 127 -5.82 -6.11 17.41
CA CYS A 127 -5.38 -7.23 18.25
C CYS A 127 -6.28 -7.42 19.48
N GLN A 128 -6.66 -6.32 20.15
CA GLN A 128 -7.57 -6.35 21.28
C GLN A 128 -8.95 -6.87 20.89
N GLN A 129 -9.54 -6.38 19.79
CA GLN A 129 -10.84 -6.84 19.30
C GLN A 129 -10.83 -8.34 18.95
N PHE A 130 -9.73 -8.85 18.41
CA PHE A 130 -9.58 -10.26 18.06
C PHE A 130 -9.13 -11.15 19.23
N GLY A 131 -8.88 -10.59 20.42
CA GLY A 131 -8.44 -11.36 21.58
C GLY A 131 -7.06 -11.99 21.41
N VAL A 132 -6.19 -11.41 20.58
CA VAL A 132 -4.83 -11.90 20.34
C VAL A 132 -3.78 -10.94 20.89
N GLY A 133 -2.65 -11.49 21.35
CA GLY A 133 -1.50 -10.68 21.72
C GLY A 133 -0.90 -9.98 20.49
N THR A 134 -0.30 -8.81 20.68
CA THR A 134 0.37 -8.05 19.61
C THR A 134 1.65 -8.72 19.09
N GLY A 135 2.09 -9.80 19.73
CA GLY A 135 3.36 -10.48 19.43
C GLY A 135 4.55 -9.78 20.09
N SER A 136 5.71 -9.86 19.42
CA SER A 136 6.99 -9.32 19.91
C SER A 136 6.97 -7.79 20.11
N ASN A 137 7.96 -7.28 20.85
CA ASN A 137 8.12 -5.83 21.14
C ASN A 137 8.47 -4.98 19.91
N ASN A 138 8.64 -5.57 18.72
CA ASN A 138 9.03 -4.85 17.51
C ASN A 138 7.81 -4.27 16.77
N LEU A 139 7.07 -3.40 17.46
CA LEU A 139 5.88 -2.73 16.92
C LEU A 139 6.22 -1.49 16.09
N TYR A 140 7.38 -0.89 16.35
CA TYR A 140 7.80 0.37 15.77
C TYR A 140 8.92 0.15 14.75
N CYS A 141 9.03 1.14 13.88
CA CYS A 141 10.18 1.48 13.06
C CYS A 141 10.36 3.02 13.21
#